data_AF-A0AAU0V430-F1
#
_entry.id   AF-A0AAU0V430-F1
#
_cell.length_a   1.000
_cell.length_b   1.000
_cell.length_c   1.000
_cell.angle_alpha   90.00
_cell.angle_beta   90.00
_cell.angle_gamma   90.00
#
_symmetry.space_group_name_H-M   'P 1'
#
loop_
_entity.id
_entity.type
_entity.pdbx_description
1 polymer ?
#
loop_
_entity_poly.entity_id
_entity_poly.type
_entity_poly.pdbx_seq_one_letter_code
_entity_poly.pdbx_strand_id
1 'polypeptide(L)'
;MRSAGDEAGRPSSDADGMSAGTHRRMSREEALSLVRRLLDGAEEAEGDEILDALERGLACPHVSDYIYWSPDPDPDPEQIVDRALAYRPIAL
;
A
#
# COMPACT_ATOMS: atom_id res chain seq x y z
N MET A 1 42.43 -15.97 -35.11
CA MET A 1 42.41 -16.00 -33.63
C MET A 1 42.11 -14.60 -33.12
N ARG A 2 40.86 -14.28 -32.78
CA ARG A 2 40.52 -13.07 -32.04
C ARG A 2 40.33 -13.46 -30.58
N SER A 3 40.93 -12.67 -29.72
CA SER A 3 41.18 -12.89 -28.31
C SER A 3 39.94 -13.32 -27.52
N ALA A 4 40.14 -14.37 -26.73
CA ALA A 4 39.38 -14.62 -25.52
C ALA A 4 39.79 -13.56 -24.47
N GLY A 5 38.82 -13.04 -23.73
CA GLY A 5 39.06 -12.16 -22.58
C GLY A 5 38.23 -10.90 -22.60
N ASP A 6 36.92 -11.04 -22.48
CA ASP A 6 36.11 -10.09 -21.69
C ASP A 6 35.09 -10.93 -20.93
N GLU A 7 35.62 -11.59 -19.90
CA GLU A 7 34.86 -12.19 -18.82
C GLU A 7 34.24 -11.03 -18.05
N ALA A 8 33.12 -10.53 -18.57
CA ALA A 8 32.29 -9.55 -17.90
C ALA A 8 32.01 -10.08 -16.48
N GLY A 9 32.51 -9.33 -15.51
CA GLY A 9 32.41 -9.66 -14.10
C GLY A 9 30.98 -10.05 -13.72
N ARG A 10 30.88 -11.18 -13.04
CA ARG A 10 29.85 -11.39 -12.02
C ARG A 10 29.93 -10.25 -10.98
N PRO A 11 28.95 -10.01 -10.10
CA PRO A 11 27.71 -10.76 -9.85
C PRO A 11 26.48 -9.84 -9.69
N SER A 12 25.33 -10.46 -9.41
CA SER A 12 24.20 -9.83 -8.71
C SER A 12 23.57 -8.61 -9.40
N SER A 13 22.55 -8.84 -10.22
CA SER A 13 21.38 -7.96 -10.07
C SER A 13 20.84 -8.27 -8.69
N ASP A 14 21.33 -7.50 -7.73
CA ASP A 14 20.72 -7.29 -6.44
C ASP A 14 19.20 -7.29 -6.62
N ALA A 15 18.58 -8.24 -5.92
CA ALA A 15 17.24 -8.08 -5.41
C ALA A 15 17.26 -6.87 -4.47
N ASP A 16 17.37 -5.68 -5.06
CA ASP A 16 17.25 -4.42 -4.36
C ASP A 16 15.76 -4.16 -4.19
N GLY A 17 15.29 -4.40 -2.96
CA GLY A 17 13.88 -4.27 -2.61
C GLY A 17 13.46 -5.01 -1.34
N MET A 18 14.35 -5.70 -0.63
CA MET A 18 14.09 -6.18 0.74
C MET A 18 15.01 -5.48 1.73
N SER A 19 14.72 -4.21 2.02
CA SER A 19 14.90 -3.58 3.34
C SER A 19 14.70 -2.08 3.29
N ALA A 20 13.53 -1.63 3.73
CA ALA A 20 13.45 -0.56 4.71
C ALA A 20 12.07 -0.65 5.35
N GLY A 21 12.03 -1.02 6.64
CA GLY A 21 10.84 -0.84 7.44
C GLY A 21 10.40 0.62 7.35
N THR A 22 9.35 0.87 6.59
CA THR A 22 8.75 2.17 6.53
C THR A 22 7.65 2.21 7.57
N HIS A 23 8.04 2.58 8.79
CA HIS A 23 7.31 3.62 9.54
C HIS A 23 7.29 4.94 8.74
N ARG A 24 7.05 4.88 7.43
CA ARG A 24 6.79 6.03 6.59
C ARG A 24 5.35 6.35 6.88
N ARG A 25 5.11 7.54 7.41
CA ARG A 25 3.80 8.17 7.36
C ARG A 25 3.32 8.04 5.92
N MET A 26 2.31 7.20 5.69
CA MET A 26 1.75 7.00 4.37
C MET A 26 1.14 8.33 3.91
N SER A 27 1.49 8.78 2.70
CA SER A 27 0.90 10.01 2.14
C SER A 27 -0.53 9.73 1.67
N ARG A 28 -1.39 10.76 1.68
CA ARG A 28 -2.78 10.66 1.19
C ARG A 28 -2.85 10.04 -0.21
N GLU A 29 -1.96 10.43 -1.12
CA GLU A 29 -1.92 9.93 -2.50
C GLU A 29 -1.56 8.44 -2.60
N GLU A 30 -0.67 7.98 -1.72
CA GLU A 30 -0.28 6.57 -1.62
C GLU A 30 -1.46 5.74 -1.10
N ALA A 31 -2.14 6.24 -0.04
CA ALA A 31 -3.35 5.61 0.50
C ALA A 31 -4.48 5.54 -0.55
N LEU A 32 -4.66 6.61 -1.31
CA LEU A 32 -5.68 6.71 -2.35
C LEU A 32 -5.41 5.71 -3.48
N SER A 33 -4.14 5.53 -3.87
CA SER A 33 -3.74 4.55 -4.87
C SER A 33 -4.03 3.11 -4.41
N LEU A 34 -3.77 2.82 -3.14
CA LEU A 34 -4.08 1.52 -2.53
C LEU A 34 -5.59 1.26 -2.41
N VAL A 35 -6.37 2.24 -1.95
CA VAL A 35 -7.84 2.11 -1.87
C VAL A 35 -8.45 1.91 -3.26
N ARG A 36 -7.97 2.63 -4.28
CA ARG A 36 -8.40 2.42 -5.67
C ARG A 36 -8.12 1.00 -6.15
N ARG A 37 -6.93 0.46 -5.82
CA ARG A 37 -6.56 -0.92 -6.14
C ARG A 37 -7.52 -1.92 -5.49
N LEU A 38 -7.93 -1.67 -4.25
CA LEU A 38 -8.90 -2.50 -3.53
C LEU A 38 -10.29 -2.45 -4.20
N LEU A 39 -10.74 -1.26 -4.60
CA LEU A 39 -12.03 -1.04 -5.28
C LEU A 39 -12.07 -1.63 -6.70
N ASP A 40 -10.94 -1.66 -7.40
CA ASP A 40 -10.81 -2.26 -8.74
C ASP A 40 -10.96 -3.79 -8.72
N GLY A 41 -10.92 -4.41 -7.53
CA GLY A 41 -11.06 -5.85 -7.33
C GLY A 41 -9.71 -6.55 -7.17
N ALA A 42 -8.89 -6.09 -6.21
CA ALA A 42 -7.69 -6.80 -5.80
C ALA A 42 -8.00 -8.25 -5.39
N GLU A 43 -7.02 -9.14 -5.56
CA GLU A 43 -7.15 -10.52 -5.07
C GLU A 43 -7.26 -10.53 -3.54
N GLU A 44 -7.88 -11.57 -2.97
CA GLU A 44 -8.14 -11.64 -1.52
C GLU A 44 -6.84 -11.46 -0.69
N ALA A 45 -5.76 -12.13 -1.09
CA ALA A 45 -4.45 -11.99 -0.44
C ALA A 45 -3.81 -10.60 -0.65
N GLU A 46 -3.94 -10.01 -1.84
CA GLU A 46 -3.44 -8.66 -2.13
C GLU A 46 -4.25 -7.62 -1.33
N GLY A 47 -5.56 -7.83 -1.21
CA GLY A 47 -6.47 -6.99 -0.45
C GLY A 47 -6.11 -6.95 1.03
N ASP A 48 -5.85 -8.10 1.64
CA ASP A 48 -5.41 -8.18 3.04
C ASP A 48 -4.07 -7.45 3.28
N GLU A 49 -3.10 -7.60 2.38
CA GLU A 49 -1.81 -6.88 2.46
C GLU A 49 -1.99 -5.36 2.32
N ILE A 50 -2.84 -4.94 1.39
CA ILE A 50 -3.18 -3.52 1.18
C ILE A 50 -3.86 -2.95 2.42
N LEU A 51 -4.78 -3.69 3.05
CA LEU A 51 -5.47 -3.27 4.26
C LEU A 51 -4.50 -3.13 5.43
N ASP A 52 -3.61 -4.09 5.69
CA ASP A 52 -2.60 -3.99 6.76
C ASP A 52 -1.69 -2.76 6.55
N ALA A 53 -1.29 -2.49 5.31
CA ALA A 53 -0.51 -1.31 4.96
C ALA A 53 -1.27 0.00 5.23
N LEU A 54 -2.56 0.07 4.86
CA LEU A 54 -3.43 1.23 5.12
C LEU A 54 -3.67 1.44 6.62
N GLU A 55 -3.96 0.38 7.37
CA GLU A 55 -4.21 0.45 8.82
C GLU A 55 -2.99 0.99 9.57
N ARG A 56 -1.80 0.47 9.24
CA ARG A 56 -0.53 0.88 9.87
C ARG A 56 -0.07 2.26 9.37
N GLY A 57 -0.32 2.59 8.11
CA GLY A 57 0.06 3.85 7.48
C GLY A 57 -0.81 5.04 7.92
N LEU A 58 -2.11 4.81 8.06
CA LEU A 58 -3.10 5.81 8.49
C LEU A 58 -3.33 5.80 10.00
N ALA A 59 -2.79 4.82 10.72
CA ALA A 59 -3.06 4.55 12.15
C ALA A 59 -4.56 4.40 12.44
N CYS A 60 -5.29 3.80 11.50
CA CYS A 60 -6.74 3.69 11.52
C CYS A 60 -7.19 2.24 11.40
N PRO A 61 -7.63 1.59 12.49
CA PRO A 61 -8.03 0.19 12.49
C PRO A 61 -9.38 -0.08 11.80
N HIS A 62 -10.12 0.97 11.39
CA HIS A 62 -11.45 0.87 10.78
C HIS A 62 -11.45 1.25 9.29
N VAL A 63 -10.28 1.23 8.62
CA VAL A 63 -10.21 1.59 7.19
C VAL A 63 -10.96 0.59 6.31
N SER A 64 -10.92 -0.69 6.65
CA SER A 64 -11.66 -1.77 5.98
C SER A 64 -13.17 -1.55 6.04
N ASP A 65 -13.70 -1.14 7.20
CA ASP A 65 -15.12 -0.77 7.34
C ASP A 65 -15.53 0.35 6.38
N TYR A 66 -14.69 1.36 6.16
CA TYR A 66 -15.02 2.43 5.22
C TYR A 66 -15.08 1.97 3.76
N ILE A 67 -14.37 0.89 3.41
CA ILE A 67 -14.33 0.36 2.05
C ILE A 67 -15.47 -0.63 1.83
N TYR A 68 -15.68 -1.58 2.74
CA TYR A 68 -16.69 -2.64 2.58
C TYR A 68 -18.10 -2.24 3.06
N TRP A 69 -18.19 -1.35 4.04
CA TRP A 69 -19.46 -0.88 4.63
C TRP A 69 -19.79 0.57 4.26
N SER A 70 -19.27 1.06 3.13
CA SER A 70 -19.66 2.39 2.65
C SER A 70 -21.17 2.41 2.33
N PRO A 71 -21.92 3.41 2.82
CA PRO A 71 -23.33 3.57 2.49
C PRO A 71 -23.55 3.98 1.02
N ASP A 72 -22.51 4.50 0.37
CA ASP A 72 -22.53 4.92 -1.02
C ASP A 72 -22.22 3.76 -1.96
N PRO A 73 -23.00 3.57 -3.05
CA PRO A 73 -22.78 2.51 -4.02
C PRO A 73 -21.50 2.70 -4.86
N ASP A 74 -21.00 3.93 -4.95
CA ASP A 74 -19.72 4.30 -5.56
C ASP A 74 -18.86 4.98 -4.48
N PRO A 75 -18.18 4.21 -3.62
CA PRO A 75 -17.32 4.77 -2.59
C PRO A 75 -16.15 5.50 -3.25
N ASP A 76 -16.07 6.81 -3.03
CA ASP A 76 -14.95 7.60 -3.53
C ASP A 76 -13.68 7.30 -2.71
N PRO A 77 -12.58 6.87 -3.35
CA PRO A 77 -11.34 6.49 -2.66
C PRO A 77 -10.76 7.67 -1.89
N GLU A 78 -10.99 8.90 -2.33
CA GLU A 78 -10.51 10.08 -1.63
C GLU A 78 -11.30 10.33 -0.34
N GLN A 79 -12.62 10.17 -0.40
CA GLN A 79 -13.51 10.28 0.76
C GLN A 79 -13.16 9.25 1.83
N ILE A 80 -12.85 8.00 1.44
CA ILE A 80 -12.40 6.95 2.36
C ILE A 80 -11.11 7.35 3.06
N VAL A 81 -10.10 7.79 2.29
CA VAL A 81 -8.80 8.18 2.84
C VAL A 81 -8.92 9.44 3.70
N ASP A 82 -9.73 10.41 3.30
CA ASP A 82 -9.98 11.63 4.09
C ASP A 82 -10.64 11.29 5.42
N ARG A 83 -11.66 10.41 5.42
CA ARG A 83 -12.33 9.92 6.63
C ARG A 83 -11.38 9.15 7.54
N ALA A 84 -10.51 8.32 6.97
CA ALA A 84 -9.48 7.63 7.71
C ALA A 84 -8.46 8.61 8.31
N LEU A 85 -7.92 9.56 7.54
CA LEU A 85 -6.99 10.58 8.05
C LEU A 85 -7.62 11.49 9.12
N ALA A 86 -8.93 11.77 9.00
CA ALA A 86 -9.69 12.53 9.98
C ALA A 86 -10.06 11.71 11.23
N TYR A 87 -9.94 10.38 11.17
CA TYR A 87 -10.22 9.51 12.31
C TYR A 87 -9.21 9.80 13.42
N ARG A 88 -9.68 10.49 14.46
CA ARG A 88 -8.94 10.70 15.69
C ARG A 88 -9.38 9.64 16.67
N PRO A 89 -8.47 8.83 17.24
CA PRO A 89 -8.84 7.93 18.32
C PRO A 89 -9.43 8.78 19.45
N ILE A 90 -10.73 8.63 19.68
CA ILE A 90 -11.32 9.00 20.96
C ILE A 90 -10.62 8.12 21.99
N ALA A 91 -10.02 8.76 23.01
CA ALA A 91 -9.55 8.04 24.17
C ALA A 91 -10.78 7.43 24.86
N LEU A 92 -11.09 6.19 24.49
CA LEU A 92 -12.12 5.34 25.10
C LEU A 92 -11.56 4.69 26.36
#